data_AF-A0A428YIR2-F1
#
_entry.id   AF-A0A428YIR2-F1
#
_cell.length_a   1.000
_cell.length_b   1.000
_cell.length_c   1.000
_cell.angle_alpha   90.00
_cell.angle_beta   90.00
_cell.angle_gamma   90.00
#
_symmetry.space_group_name_H-M   'P 1'
#
loop_
_entity.id
_entity.type
_entity.pdbx_description
1 polymer ?
#
loop_
_entity_poly.entity_id
_entity_poly.type
_entity_poly.pdbx_seq_one_letter_code
_entity_poly.pdbx_strand_id
1 'polypeptide(L)'
;MAGVKIDPDTVTGYAKTMAAGADRLDNTALTLNSSLGTEAFGELGRQVRTADAYSRAASTLRDQLARAIETLNAASDTLTQVAERYQSSDKDTVHTMKRAENQ
;
A
#
# COMPACT_ATOMS: atom_id res chain seq x y z
N MET A 1 -17.39 -29.68 6.18
CA MET A 1 -17.20 -28.21 6.19
C MET A 1 -16.50 -27.85 4.89
N ALA A 2 -17.14 -27.09 4.01
CA ALA A 2 -16.49 -26.65 2.77
C ALA A 2 -15.42 -25.62 3.14
N GLY A 3 -14.16 -26.08 3.21
CA GLY A 3 -13.04 -25.20 3.48
C GLY A 3 -12.97 -24.16 2.37
N VAL A 4 -12.88 -22.88 2.75
CA VAL A 4 -12.59 -21.80 1.80
C VAL A 4 -11.24 -22.13 1.15
N LYS A 5 -11.26 -22.50 -0.13
CA LYS A 5 -10.06 -22.77 -0.90
C LYS A 5 -9.49 -21.42 -1.33
N ILE A 6 -8.48 -20.94 -0.61
CA ILE A 6 -7.75 -19.73 -0.99
C ILE A 6 -6.77 -20.11 -2.08
N ASP A 7 -6.81 -19.38 -3.20
CA ASP A 7 -5.82 -19.49 -4.27
C ASP A 7 -4.62 -18.55 -3.96
N PRO A 8 -3.45 -19.10 -3.61
CA PRO A 8 -2.28 -18.30 -3.25
C PRO A 8 -1.79 -17.39 -4.39
N ASP A 9 -1.99 -17.80 -5.64
CA ASP A 9 -1.55 -17.01 -6.81
C ASP A 9 -2.41 -15.76 -6.95
N THR A 10 -3.73 -15.89 -6.75
CA THR A 10 -4.66 -14.76 -6.72
C THR A 10 -4.33 -13.79 -5.57
N VAL A 11 -4.06 -14.30 -4.36
CA VAL A 11 -3.69 -13.46 -3.20
C VAL A 11 -2.37 -12.72 -3.45
N THR A 12 -1.39 -13.39 -4.03
CA THR A 12 -0.10 -12.78 -4.43
C THR A 12 -0.30 -11.68 -5.48
N GLY A 13 -1.23 -11.87 -6.41
CA GLY A 13 -1.60 -10.84 -7.40
C GLY A 13 -2.16 -9.57 -6.76
N TYR A 14 -3.01 -9.71 -5.73
CA TYR A 14 -3.51 -8.57 -4.97
C TYR A 14 -2.41 -7.87 -4.18
N ALA A 15 -1.52 -8.62 -3.52
CA ALA A 15 -0.37 -8.05 -2.82
C ALA A 15 0.49 -7.17 -3.75
N LYS A 16 0.82 -7.69 -4.94
CA LYS A 16 1.57 -6.93 -5.96
C LYS A 16 0.84 -5.68 -6.43
N THR A 17 -0.49 -5.76 -6.58
CA THR A 17 -1.30 -4.61 -6.98
C THR A 17 -1.27 -3.50 -5.93
N MET A 18 -1.33 -3.88 -4.64
CA MET A 18 -1.24 -2.91 -3.54
C MET A 18 0.14 -2.25 -3.45
N ALA A 19 1.21 -3.03 -3.59
CA ALA A 19 2.58 -2.50 -3.63
C ALA A 19 2.78 -1.53 -4.81
N ALA A 20 2.35 -1.91 -6.02
CA ALA A 20 2.41 -1.02 -7.17
C ALA A 20 1.57 0.25 -7.01
N GLY A 21 0.45 0.16 -6.26
CA GLY A 21 -0.35 1.32 -5.87
C GLY A 21 0.42 2.26 -4.94
N ALA A 22 1.07 1.71 -3.91
CA ALA A 22 1.91 2.45 -2.98
C ALA A 22 3.05 3.17 -3.71
N ASP A 23 3.76 2.48 -4.62
CA ASP A 23 4.84 3.06 -5.41
C ASP A 23 4.37 4.25 -6.27
N ARG A 24 3.19 4.13 -6.90
CA ARG A 24 2.63 5.22 -7.72
C ARG A 24 2.27 6.43 -6.86
N LEU A 25 1.73 6.20 -5.68
CA LEU A 25 1.41 7.28 -4.73
C LEU A 25 2.68 7.95 -4.22
N ASP A 26 3.74 7.19 -3.96
CA ASP A 26 5.03 7.72 -3.50
C ASP A 26 5.69 8.62 -4.57
N ASN A 27 5.71 8.16 -5.83
CA ASN A 27 6.18 8.98 -6.97
C ASN A 27 5.35 10.27 -7.15
N THR A 28 4.04 10.18 -6.93
CA THR A 28 3.15 11.34 -6.97
C THR A 28 3.46 12.30 -5.81
N ALA A 29 3.72 11.77 -4.61
CA ALA A 29 4.11 12.55 -3.44
C ALA A 29 5.39 13.34 -3.68
N LEU A 30 6.41 12.70 -4.27
CA LEU A 30 7.68 13.34 -4.63
C LEU A 30 7.47 14.50 -5.61
N THR A 31 6.58 14.33 -6.59
CA THR A 31 6.24 15.38 -7.56
C THR A 31 5.52 16.55 -6.87
N LEU A 32 4.58 16.25 -5.96
CA LEU A 32 3.79 17.24 -5.22
C LEU A 32 4.59 17.97 -4.14
N ASN A 33 5.75 17.47 -3.73
CA ASN A 33 6.58 18.11 -2.70
C ASN A 33 7.23 19.44 -3.18
N SER A 34 7.03 19.80 -4.45
CA SER A 34 7.28 21.13 -5.00
C SER A 34 6.23 22.14 -4.50
N SER A 35 6.25 22.43 -3.20
CA SER A 35 5.33 23.40 -2.58
C SER A 35 5.55 24.80 -3.16
N LEU A 36 4.45 25.51 -3.47
CA LEU A 36 4.50 26.94 -3.76
C LEU A 36 4.94 27.70 -2.49
N GLY A 37 6.08 28.38 -2.56
CA GLY A 37 6.54 29.28 -1.51
C GLY A 37 5.56 30.44 -1.27
N THR A 38 5.62 31.06 -0.10
CA THR A 38 4.73 32.19 0.26
C THR A 38 4.84 33.38 -0.70
N GLU A 39 5.96 33.47 -1.41
CA GLU A 39 6.27 34.44 -2.46
C GLU A 39 5.33 34.29 -3.67
N ALA A 40 4.87 33.07 -3.96
CA ALA A 40 3.95 32.78 -5.07
C ALA A 40 2.56 33.40 -4.88
N PHE A 41 2.21 33.79 -3.65
CA PHE A 41 0.92 34.39 -3.30
C PHE A 41 0.93 35.93 -3.31
N GLY A 42 2.09 36.55 -3.51
CA GLY A 42 2.26 38.01 -3.47
C GLY A 42 1.97 38.64 -2.11
N GLU A 43 2.08 39.97 -2.01
CA GLU A 43 1.90 40.71 -0.75
C GLU A 43 0.46 40.65 -0.24
N LEU A 44 -0.53 40.80 -1.13
CA LEU A 44 -1.94 40.74 -0.77
C LEU A 44 -2.32 39.35 -0.21
N GLY A 45 -1.86 38.28 -0.87
CA GLY A 45 -2.10 36.91 -0.43
C GLY A 45 -1.43 36.55 0.90
N ARG A 46 -0.30 37.18 1.22
CA ARG A 46 0.31 37.12 2.57
C ARG A 46 -0.54 37.84 3.60
N GLN A 47 -0.99 39.06 3.30
CA GLN A 47 -1.77 39.88 4.22
C GLN A 47 -3.11 39.23 4.59
N VAL A 48 -3.77 38.56 3.63
CA VAL A 48 -5.03 37.82 3.87
C VAL A 48 -4.82 36.35 4.27
N ARG A 49 -3.57 35.94 4.56
CA ARG A 49 -3.18 34.59 5.03
C ARG A 49 -3.53 33.43 4.08
N THR A 50 -3.67 33.70 2.78
CA THR A 50 -3.93 32.67 1.76
C THR A 50 -2.76 31.69 1.66
N ALA A 51 -1.52 32.17 1.78
CA ALA A 51 -0.33 31.33 1.79
C ALA A 51 -0.34 30.33 2.97
N ASP A 52 -0.75 30.76 4.16
CA ASP A 52 -0.85 29.89 5.35
C ASP A 52 -1.96 28.86 5.22
N ALA A 53 -3.08 29.24 4.61
CA ALA A 53 -4.21 28.34 4.35
C ALA A 53 -3.82 27.27 3.32
N TYR A 54 -3.15 27.66 2.24
CA TYR A 54 -2.61 26.73 1.25
C TYR A 54 -1.59 25.78 1.86
N SER A 55 -0.62 26.29 2.62
CA SER A 55 0.41 25.47 3.27
C SER A 55 -0.21 24.41 4.20
N ARG A 56 -1.21 24.79 5.01
CA ARG A 56 -1.95 23.86 5.88
C ARG A 56 -2.72 22.80 5.11
N ALA A 57 -3.41 23.18 4.02
CA ALA A 57 -4.12 22.24 3.17
C ALA A 57 -3.14 21.26 2.49
N ALA A 58 -2.03 21.76 1.95
CA ALA A 58 -0.99 20.95 1.34
C ALA A 58 -0.30 20.02 2.34
N SER A 59 -0.11 20.45 3.59
CA SER A 59 0.40 19.58 4.67
C SER A 59 -0.58 18.45 4.97
N THR A 60 -1.86 18.78 5.15
CA THR A 60 -2.91 17.77 5.42
C THR A 60 -2.99 16.73 4.31
N LEU A 61 -2.91 17.16 3.05
CA LEU A 61 -2.93 16.26 1.89
C LEU A 61 -1.70 15.33 1.87
N ARG A 62 -0.50 15.86 2.18
CA ARG A 62 0.72 15.07 2.28
C ARG A 62 0.64 14.01 3.39
N ASP A 63 0.10 14.37 4.55
CA ASP A 63 -0.10 13.43 5.66
C ASP A 63 -1.09 12.31 5.29
N GLN A 64 -2.17 12.64 4.59
CA GLN A 64 -3.13 11.65 4.09
C GLN A 64 -2.50 10.70 3.06
N LEU A 65 -1.66 11.23 2.17
CA LEU A 65 -0.96 10.44 1.17
C LEU A 65 0.03 9.46 1.82
N ALA A 66 0.81 9.93 2.80
CA ALA A 66 1.75 9.09 3.54
C ALA A 66 1.03 7.91 4.24
N ARG A 67 -0.09 8.17 4.92
CA ARG A 67 -0.90 7.13 5.57
C ARG A 67 -1.49 6.13 4.57
N ALA A 68 -1.91 6.59 3.40
CA ALA A 68 -2.42 5.72 2.35
C ALA A 68 -1.34 4.76 1.82
N ILE A 69 -0.13 5.27 1.58
CA ILE A 69 1.05 4.48 1.19
C ILE A 69 1.36 3.42 2.24
N GLU A 70 1.44 3.81 3.52
CA GLU A 70 1.67 2.88 4.64
C GLU A 70 0.62 1.77 4.70
N THR A 71 -0.65 2.12 4.54
CA THR A 71 -1.77 1.16 4.57
C THR A 71 -1.69 0.16 3.42
N LEU A 72 -1.35 0.63 2.20
CA LEU A 72 -1.20 -0.24 1.04
C LEU A 72 -0.03 -1.20 1.19
N ASN A 73 1.10 -0.75 1.73
CA ASN A 73 2.25 -1.59 2.02
C ASN A 73 1.91 -2.65 3.08
N ALA A 74 1.29 -2.26 4.20
CA ALA A 74 0.88 -3.20 5.24
C ALA A 74 -0.10 -4.26 4.73
N ALA A 75 -1.02 -3.88 3.85
CA ALA A 75 -1.95 -4.80 3.21
C ALA A 75 -1.23 -5.74 2.23
N SER A 76 -0.26 -5.25 1.45
CA SER A 76 0.58 -6.06 0.58
C SER A 76 1.38 -7.11 1.36
N ASP A 77 2.01 -6.71 2.46
CA ASP A 77 2.77 -7.61 3.34
C ASP A 77 1.88 -8.68 3.96
N THR A 78 0.70 -8.29 4.43
CA THR A 78 -0.26 -9.22 5.02
C THR A 78 -0.74 -10.25 4.00
N LEU A 79 -1.08 -9.82 2.79
CA LEU A 79 -1.50 -10.73 1.72
C LEU A 79 -0.37 -11.66 1.29
N THR A 80 0.86 -11.18 1.23
CA THR A 80 2.05 -12.00 0.93
C THR A 80 2.23 -13.09 2.00
N GLN A 81 2.15 -12.75 3.29
CA GLN A 81 2.25 -13.72 4.38
C GLN A 81 1.12 -14.76 4.34
N VAL A 82 -0.10 -14.35 3.96
CA VAL A 82 -1.22 -15.29 3.80
C VAL A 82 -0.94 -16.26 2.64
N ALA A 83 -0.49 -15.76 1.49
CA ALA A 83 -0.16 -16.60 0.35
C ALA A 83 0.94 -17.63 0.69
N GLU A 84 2.00 -17.21 1.38
CA GLU A 84 3.09 -18.09 1.82
C GLU A 84 2.59 -19.21 2.74
N ARG A 85 1.74 -18.89 3.73
CA ARG A 85 1.18 -19.88 4.66
C ARG A 85 0.32 -20.93 3.96
N TYR A 86 -0.50 -20.52 3.00
CA TYR A 86 -1.33 -21.47 2.25
C TYR A 86 -0.49 -22.32 1.30
N GLN A 87 0.54 -21.75 0.68
CA GLN A 87 1.45 -22.50 -0.19
C GLN A 87 2.30 -23.52 0.59
N SER A 88 2.74 -23.21 1.80
CA SER A 88 3.44 -24.17 2.66
C SER A 88 2.52 -25.28 3.16
N SER A 89 1.29 -24.94 3.58
CA SER A 89 0.29 -25.91 4.04
C SER A 89 -0.11 -26.92 2.96
N ASP A 90 -0.25 -26.47 1.71
CA ASP A 90 -0.55 -27.36 0.58
C ASP A 90 0.62 -28.31 0.28
N LYS A 91 1.87 -27.82 0.33
CA LYS A 91 3.07 -28.66 0.13
C LYS A 91 3.18 -29.75 1.20
N ASP A 92 2.99 -29.41 2.47
CA ASP A 92 3.08 -30.38 3.58
C ASP A 92 1.99 -31.46 3.49
N THR A 93 0.79 -31.08 3.04
CA THR A 93 -0.32 -32.03 2.79
C THR A 93 0.02 -32.99 1.64
N VAL A 94 0.61 -32.50 0.55
CA VAL A 94 1.04 -33.34 -0.57
C VAL A 94 2.16 -34.30 -0.17
N HIS A 95 3.12 -33.84 0.65
CA HIS A 95 4.22 -34.69 1.11
C HIS A 95 3.77 -35.81 2.06
N THR A 96 2.79 -35.53 2.92
CA THR A 96 2.21 -36.54 3.82
C THR A 96 1.36 -37.56 3.07
N MET A 97 0.58 -37.15 2.06
CA MET A 97 -0.17 -38.07 1.19
C MET A 97 0.75 -39.00 0.38
N LYS A 98 1.80 -38.46 -0.26
CA LYS A 98 2.77 -39.28 -1.03
C LYS A 98 3.55 -40.28 -0.17
N ARG A 99 3.71 -39.99 1.13
CA ARG A 99 4.31 -40.94 2.09
C ARG A 99 3.34 -42.06 2.49
N ALA A 100 2.05 -41.78 2.55
CA ALA A 100 1.02 -42.76 2.88
C ALA A 100 0.69 -43.70 1.71
N GLU A 101 0.83 -43.27 0.46
CA GLU A 101 0.64 -44.14 -0.73
C GLU A 101 1.82 -45.07 -1.04
N ASN A 102 3.00 -44.83 -0.44
CA ASN A 102 4.21 -45.63 -0.63
C ASN A 102 4.48 -46.62 0.53
N GLN A 103 3.48 -46.89 1.39
CA GLN A 103 3.47 -47.95 2.40
C GLN A 103 2.38 -48.97 2.08
#